data_AF-A0A350DKT9-F1
#
_entry.id   AF-A0A350DKT9-F1
#
_cell.length_a   1.000
_cell.length_b   1.000
_cell.length_c   1.000
_cell.angle_alpha   90.00
_cell.angle_beta   90.00
_cell.angle_gamma   90.00
#
_symmetry.space_group_name_H-M   'P 1'
#
loop_
_entity.id
_entity.type
_entity.pdbx_description
1 polymer ?
#
loop_
_entity_poly.entity_id
_entity_poly.type
_entity_poly.pdbx_seq_one_letter_code
_entity_poly.pdbx_strand_id
1 'polypeptide(L)'
;YSSKWFGLNLAQRTSITLEVGLQNSTLSIFMALTLLSNYDMSMMPAIYTLVMFLTAGILVRIFSARHNKLRKSEIESSVLAARML
;
A
#
# COMPACT_ATOMS: atom_id res chain seq x y z
N TYR A 1 -11.76 1.88 -5.26
CA TYR A 1 -12.96 1.30 -5.91
C TYR A 1 -12.80 1.08 -7.41
N SER A 2 -12.11 1.97 -8.14
CA SER A 2 -11.85 1.83 -9.58
C SER A 2 -11.23 0.48 -9.99
N SER A 3 -10.22 -0.02 -9.25
CA SER A 3 -9.59 -1.32 -9.56
C SER A 3 -10.50 -2.56 -9.42
N LYS A 4 -11.65 -2.45 -8.72
CA LYS A 4 -12.65 -3.53 -8.65
C LYS A 4 -13.46 -3.64 -9.95
N TRP A 5 -13.63 -2.53 -10.66
CA TRP A 5 -14.38 -2.46 -11.91
C TRP A 5 -13.59 -3.04 -13.09
N PHE A 6 -12.25 -3.04 -13.00
CA PHE A 6 -11.35 -3.63 -14.00
C PHE A 6 -11.08 -5.13 -13.83
N GLY A 7 -11.79 -5.83 -12.93
CA GLY A 7 -11.64 -7.29 -12.78
C GLY A 7 -10.27 -7.77 -12.28
N LEU A 8 -9.46 -6.89 -11.69
CA LEU A 8 -8.07 -7.20 -11.29
C LEU A 8 -7.99 -8.16 -10.10
N ASN A 9 -6.94 -8.99 -10.06
CA ASN A 9 -6.69 -9.89 -8.93
C ASN A 9 -6.31 -9.10 -7.66
N LEU A 10 -6.48 -9.71 -6.48
CA LEU A 10 -6.24 -9.09 -5.18
C LEU A 10 -4.82 -8.52 -5.04
N ALA A 11 -3.81 -9.22 -5.56
CA ALA A 11 -2.42 -8.76 -5.56
C ALA A 11 -2.24 -7.45 -6.37
N GLN A 12 -2.77 -7.41 -7.60
CA GLN A 12 -2.72 -6.22 -8.46
C GLN A 12 -3.48 -5.04 -7.84
N ARG A 13 -4.65 -5.30 -7.26
CA ARG A 13 -5.46 -4.28 -6.58
C ARG A 13 -4.74 -3.70 -5.37
N THR A 14 -3.98 -4.54 -4.65
CA THR A 14 -3.15 -4.11 -3.53
C THR A 14 -1.98 -3.24 -4.01
N SER A 15 -1.29 -3.66 -5.08
CA SER A 15 -0.20 -2.89 -5.69
C SER A 15 -0.66 -1.50 -6.13
N ILE A 16 -1.73 -1.43 -6.91
CA ILE A 16 -2.28 -0.16 -7.42
C ILE A 16 -2.70 0.75 -6.26
N THR A 17 -3.30 0.18 -5.20
CA THR A 17 -3.71 0.98 -4.03
C THR A 17 -2.50 1.59 -3.33
N LEU A 18 -1.40 0.82 -3.20
CA LEU A 18 -0.17 1.30 -2.59
C LEU A 18 0.55 2.32 -3.49
N GLU A 19 0.67 2.09 -4.79
CA GLU A 19 1.34 3.01 -5.73
C GLU A 19 0.61 4.36 -5.84
N VAL A 20 -0.72 4.36 -5.87
CA VAL A 20 -1.50 5.61 -5.95
C VAL A 20 -1.52 6.34 -4.60
N GLY A 21 -1.54 5.60 -3.48
CA GLY A 21 -1.54 6.18 -2.14
C GLY A 21 -0.16 6.69 -1.70
N LEU A 22 0.92 6.04 -2.14
CA LEU A 22 2.30 6.37 -1.79
C LEU A 22 2.94 7.24 -2.87
N GLN A 23 2.80 8.55 -2.72
CA GLN A 23 3.35 9.52 -3.67
C GLN A 23 4.80 9.91 -3.33
N ASN A 24 5.57 10.32 -4.35
CA ASN A 24 6.95 10.80 -4.18
C ASN A 24 6.99 12.22 -3.59
N SER A 25 6.84 12.28 -2.28
CA SER A 25 6.76 13.54 -1.54
C SER A 25 8.09 14.29 -1.49
N THR A 26 9.22 13.57 -1.61
CA THR A 26 10.56 14.18 -1.72
C THR A 26 10.69 15.02 -2.97
N LEU A 27 10.19 14.53 -4.11
CA LEU A 27 10.16 15.31 -5.34
C LEU A 27 9.27 16.55 -5.16
N SER A 28 8.11 16.43 -4.52
CA SER A 28 7.25 17.60 -4.24
C SER A 28 7.91 18.65 -3.35
N ILE A 29 8.65 18.24 -2.31
CA ILE A 29 9.45 19.15 -1.46
C ILE A 29 10.54 19.81 -2.31
N PHE A 30 11.26 19.04 -3.12
CA PHE A 30 12.27 19.56 -4.03
C PHE A 30 11.65 20.64 -4.93
N MET A 31 10.54 20.37 -5.59
CA MET A 31 9.86 21.34 -6.46
C MET A 31 9.48 22.62 -5.71
N ALA A 32 8.95 22.52 -4.49
CA ALA A 32 8.57 23.68 -3.68
C ALA A 32 9.78 24.56 -3.32
N LEU A 33 10.89 23.93 -2.90
CA LEU A 33 12.08 24.64 -2.44
C LEU A 33 12.96 25.15 -3.57
N THR A 34 13.19 24.35 -4.61
CA THR A 34 14.19 24.65 -5.64
C THR A 34 13.59 25.36 -6.84
N LEU A 35 12.42 24.93 -7.32
CA LEU A 35 11.80 25.54 -8.49
C LEU A 35 10.92 26.72 -8.13
N LEU A 36 10.15 26.61 -7.05
CA LEU A 36 9.23 27.67 -6.61
C LEU A 36 9.86 28.63 -5.60
N SER A 37 11.03 28.29 -5.04
CA SER A 37 11.71 29.10 -4.01
C SER A 37 10.79 29.49 -2.84
N ASN A 38 9.86 28.62 -2.48
CA ASN A 38 8.85 28.88 -1.47
C ASN A 38 8.91 27.82 -0.36
N TYR A 39 9.49 28.22 0.78
CA TYR A 39 9.62 27.36 1.94
C TYR A 39 8.27 26.98 2.56
N ASP A 40 7.34 27.91 2.66
CA ASP A 40 6.02 27.67 3.25
C ASP A 40 5.25 26.61 2.45
N MET A 41 5.42 26.58 1.13
CA MET A 41 4.80 25.59 0.26
C MET A 41 5.37 24.16 0.47
N SER A 42 6.59 24.03 0.99
CA SER A 42 7.21 22.72 1.29
C SER A 42 6.60 22.01 2.50
N MET A 43 5.89 22.75 3.37
CA MET A 43 5.22 22.16 4.54
C MET A 43 4.12 21.17 4.16
N MET A 44 3.39 21.43 3.08
CA MET A 44 2.29 20.57 2.64
C MET A 44 2.76 19.15 2.28
N PRO A 45 3.75 18.95 1.37
CA PRO A 45 4.27 17.61 1.08
C PRO A 45 5.02 16.99 2.26
N ALA A 46 5.62 17.78 3.16
CA ALA A 46 6.26 17.26 4.37
C ALA A 46 5.23 16.60 5.33
N ILE A 47 4.12 17.29 5.61
CA ILE A 47 3.03 16.74 6.44
C ILE A 47 2.39 15.53 5.77
N TYR A 48 2.14 15.63 4.45
CA TYR A 48 1.61 14.51 3.67
C TYR A 48 2.50 13.26 3.80
N THR A 49 3.83 13.41 3.74
CA THR A 49 4.79 12.30 3.89
C THR A 49 4.57 11.53 5.20
N LEU A 50 4.39 12.25 6.32
CA LEU A 50 4.18 11.63 7.63
C LEU A 50 2.87 10.84 7.68
N VAL A 51 1.78 11.45 7.23
CA VAL A 51 0.45 10.81 7.20
C VAL A 51 0.45 9.60 6.25
N MET A 52 1.09 9.75 5.09
CA MET A 52 1.26 8.70 4.09
C MET A 52 2.01 7.48 4.65
N PHE A 53 3.13 7.67 5.35
CA PHE A 53 3.86 6.54 5.95
C PHE A 53 3.10 5.87 7.08
N LEU A 54 2.41 6.64 7.93
CA LEU A 54 1.57 6.09 9.00
C LEU A 54 0.46 5.20 8.41
N THR A 55 -0.29 5.72 7.44
CA THR A 55 -1.40 5.00 6.80
C THR A 55 -0.91 3.80 5.99
N ALA A 56 0.23 3.90 5.31
CA ALA A 56 0.83 2.79 4.60
C ALA A 56 1.25 1.66 5.55
N GLY A 57 1.84 1.98 6.71
CA GLY A 57 2.16 0.98 7.74
C GLY A 57 0.92 0.21 8.22
N ILE A 58 -0.19 0.93 8.46
CA ILE A 58 -1.47 0.33 8.83
C ILE A 58 -1.99 -0.59 7.71
N LEU A 59 -2.00 -0.12 6.47
CA LEU A 59 -2.47 -0.89 5.31
C LEU A 59 -1.64 -2.16 5.09
N VAL A 60 -0.31 -2.06 5.12
CA VAL A 60 0.60 -3.20 4.98
C VAL A 60 0.33 -4.23 6.09
N ARG A 61 0.13 -3.79 7.33
CA ARG A 61 -0.21 -4.69 8.44
C ARG A 61 -1.53 -5.42 8.19
N ILE A 62 -2.56 -4.71 7.74
CA ILE A 62 -3.88 -5.30 7.43
C ILE A 62 -3.77 -6.32 6.28
N PHE A 63 -3.09 -5.97 5.19
CA PHE A 63 -2.92 -6.86 4.04
C PHE A 63 -2.07 -8.09 4.38
N SER A 64 -1.00 -7.91 5.16
CA SER A 64 -0.16 -9.01 5.63
C SER A 64 -0.95 -9.98 6.53
N ALA A 65 -1.77 -9.46 7.45
CA ALA A 65 -2.62 -10.29 8.31
C ALA A 65 -3.63 -11.12 7.50
N ARG A 66 -4.24 -10.53 6.46
CA ARG A 66 -5.17 -11.23 5.56
C ARG A 66 -4.46 -12.30 4.73
N HIS A 67 -3.30 -11.98 4.17
CA HIS A 67 -2.50 -12.92 3.39
C HIS A 67 -2.06 -14.13 4.23
N ASN A 68 -1.61 -13.91 5.47
CA ASN A 68 -1.21 -14.99 6.36
C ASN A 68 -2.38 -15.91 6.74
N LYS A 69 -3.59 -15.37 6.90
CA LYS A 69 -4.79 -16.17 7.17
C LYS A 69 -5.16 -17.09 6.00
N LEU A 70 -5.14 -16.55 4.77
CA LEU A 70 -5.42 -17.31 3.55
C LEU A 70 -4.40 -18.43 3.34
N ARG A 71 -3.11 -18.12 3.46
CA ARG A 71 -2.03 -19.10 3.35
C ARG A 71 -2.16 -20.21 4.40
N LYS A 72 -2.52 -19.86 5.64
CA LYS A 72 -2.71 -20.87 6.70
C LYS A 72 -3.86 -21.83 6.36
N SER A 73 -4.99 -21.32 5.86
CA SER A 73 -6.10 -22.18 5.44
C SER A 73 -5.76 -23.07 4.25
N GLU A 74 -4.97 -22.58 3.29
CA GLU A 74 -4.49 -23.39 2.16
C GLU A 74 -3.59 -24.54 2.64
N ILE A 75 -2.67 -24.27 3.58
CA ILE A 75 -1.79 -25.29 4.17
C ILE A 75 -2.63 -26.33 4.94
N GLU A 76 -3.55 -25.91 5.79
CA GLU A 76 -4.41 -26.82 6.56
C GLU A 76 -5.22 -27.74 5.63
N SER A 77 -5.79 -27.20 4.55
CA SER A 77 -6.53 -27.98 3.55
C SER A 77 -5.65 -28.97 2.81
N SER A 78 -4.44 -28.58 2.41
CA SER A 78 -3.49 -29.47 1.73
C SER A 78 -3.01 -30.60 2.64
N VAL A 79 -2.77 -30.30 3.92
CA VAL A 79 -2.39 -31.31 4.92
C VAL A 79 -3.54 -32.30 5.17
N LEU A 80 -4.79 -31.82 5.23
CA LEU A 80 -5.97 -32.68 5.33
C LEU A 80 -6.12 -33.59 4.11
N ALA A 81 -5.96 -33.05 2.90
CA ALA A 81 -6.03 -33.85 1.68
C ALA A 81 -4.93 -34.94 1.63
N ALA A 82 -3.70 -34.60 2.03
CA ALA A 82 -2.59 -35.55 2.08
C ALA A 82 -2.80 -36.68 3.12
N ARG A 83 -3.57 -36.42 4.19
CA ARG A 83 -3.93 -37.42 5.21
C ARG A 83 -5.05 -38.36 4.79
N MET A 84 -5.80 -38.04 3.74
CA MET A 84 -6.91 -38.85 3.22
C MET A 84 -6.48 -39.80 2.09
N LEU A 85 -5.22 -39.72 1.65
CA LEU A 85 -4.56 -40.64 0.72
C LEU A 85 -3.81 -41.73 1.49
#